data_AF-A0AAU6LKM1-F1
#
_entry.id   AF-A0AAU6LKM1-F1
#
_cell.length_a   1.000
_cell.length_b   1.000
_cell.length_c   1.000
_cell.angle_alpha   90.00
_cell.angle_beta   90.00
_cell.angle_gamma   90.00
#
_symmetry.space_group_name_H-M   'P 1'
#
loop_
_entity.id
_entity.type
_entity.pdbx_description
1 polymer ?
#
loop_
_entity_poly.entity_id
_entity_poly.type
_entity_poly.pdbx_seq_one_letter_code
_entity_poly.pdbx_strand_id
1 'polypeptide(L)' 'MIAVQRFEWKQGDIFCVPSWAWHEHHNLDPAEDACLFSFNDFPVMRSLGFHREEDYADNGGHQPTT' A
#
# COMPACT_ATOMS: atom_id res chain seq x y z
N MET A 1 4.01 5.08 0.48
CA MET A 1 4.02 5.26 1.94
C MET A 1 3.41 4.05 2.60
N ILE A 2 3.95 3.60 3.72
CA ILE A 2 3.37 2.53 4.55
C ILE A 2 3.49 2.97 6.00
N ALA A 3 2.38 3.09 6.71
CA ALA A 3 2.32 3.58 8.09
C ALA A 3 3.16 4.85 8.31
N VAL A 4 2.83 5.92 7.57
CA VAL A 4 3.51 7.24 7.53
C VAL A 4 4.99 7.24 7.11
N GLN A 5 5.60 6.07 6.89
CA GLN A 5 6.98 5.98 6.41
C GLN A 5 7.06 5.94 4.89
N ARG A 6 7.98 6.72 4.33
CA ARG A 6 8.33 6.68 2.91
C ARG A 6 9.33 5.56 2.64
N PHE A 7 8.98 4.71 1.68
CA PHE A 7 9.87 3.70 1.10
C PHE A 7 10.11 4.06 -0.36
N GLU A 8 11.37 4.32 -0.70
CA GLU A 8 11.79 4.44 -2.09
C GLU A 8 12.19 3.06 -2.58
N TRP A 9 11.53 2.61 -3.64
CA TRP A 9 11.70 1.27 -4.20
C TRP A 9 12.11 1.37 -5.66
N LYS A 10 12.87 0.38 -6.11
CA LYS A 10 13.25 0.17 -7.51
C LYS A 10 12.97 -1.27 -7.92
N GLN A 11 13.21 -1.58 -9.19
CA GLN A 11 13.03 -2.93 -9.72
C GLN A 11 13.78 -3.97 -8.89
N GLY A 12 13.06 -5.00 -8.47
CA GLY A 12 13.59 -6.11 -7.68
C GLY A 12 13.50 -5.94 -6.16
N ASP A 13 13.16 -4.75 -5.67
CA ASP A 13 12.93 -4.54 -4.24
C ASP A 13 11.62 -5.20 -3.79
N ILE A 14 11.59 -5.61 -2.52
CA ILE A 14 10.44 -6.25 -1.88
C ILE A 14 10.12 -5.48 -0.59
N PHE A 15 8.84 -5.19 -0.38
CA PHE A 15 8.32 -4.60 0.84
C PHE A 15 7.00 -5.27 1.23
N CYS A 16 6.53 -5.01 2.45
CA CYS A 16 5.29 -5.57 2.97
C CYS A 16 4.42 -4.43 3.53
N VAL A 17 3.11 -4.54 3.32
CA VAL A 17 2.10 -3.72 3.99
C VAL A 17 1.49 -4.56 5.12
N PRO A 18 1.72 -4.20 6.40
CA PRO A 18 1.10 -4.91 7.51
C PRO A 18 -0.43 -4.77 7.52
N SER A 19 -1.10 -5.70 8.20
CA SER A 19 -2.55 -5.64 8.40
C SER A 19 -2.95 -4.33 9.08
N TRP A 20 -4.03 -3.71 8.59
CA TRP A 20 -4.61 -2.46 9.09
C TRP A 20 -3.65 -1.25 9.10
N ALA A 21 -2.64 -1.26 8.22
CA ALA A 21 -1.74 -0.14 8.03
C ALA A 21 -2.13 0.68 6.79
N TRP A 22 -2.20 2.00 6.94
CA TRP A 22 -2.37 2.91 5.81
C TRP A 22 -1.23 2.75 4.82
N HIS A 23 -1.57 2.63 3.54
CA HIS A 23 -0.58 2.49 2.47
C HIS A 23 -1.05 3.20 1.20
N GLU A 24 -0.09 3.75 0.47
CA GLU A 24 -0.30 4.40 -0.83
C GLU A 24 0.95 4.22 -1.68
N HIS A 25 0.78 4.10 -3.00
CA HIS A 25 1.87 3.91 -3.95
C HIS A 25 1.91 5.09 -4.92
N HIS A 26 3.11 5.52 -5.29
CA HIS A 26 3.30 6.62 -6.22
C HIS A 26 4.41 6.25 -7.22
N ASN A 27 4.12 6.34 -8.51
CA ASN A 27 5.13 6.23 -9.56
C ASN A 27 5.81 7.59 -9.73
N LEU A 28 7.13 7.64 -9.57
CA LEU A 28 7.91 8.86 -9.72
C LEU A 28 8.39 9.08 -11.17
N ASP A 29 8.33 8.05 -12.02
CA ASP A 29 8.69 8.16 -13.42
C ASP A 29 7.48 8.70 -14.22
N PRO A 30 7.61 9.87 -14.87
CA PRO A 30 6.53 10.45 -15.67
C PRO A 30 6.40 9.83 -17.07
N ALA A 31 7.37 9.03 -17.52
CA ALA A 31 7.43 8.47 -18.87
C ALA A 31 7.10 6.98 -18.89
N GLU A 32 7.49 6.24 -17.86
CA GLU A 32 7.37 4.78 -17.82
C GLU A 32 6.39 4.30 -16.75
N ASP A 33 5.65 3.23 -17.06
CA ASP A 33 4.73 2.59 -16.13
C ASP A 33 5.48 1.76 -15.07
N ALA A 34 4.93 1.74 -13.85
CA ALA A 34 5.40 0.86 -12.78
C ALA A 34 4.42 -0.29 -12.54
N CYS A 35 4.94 -1.52 -12.48
CA CYS A 35 4.16 -2.72 -12.15
C CYS A 35 4.61 -3.31 -10.81
N LEU A 36 3.71 -3.33 -9.82
CA LEU A 36 3.94 -3.95 -8.51
C LEU A 36 3.24 -5.30 -8.44
N PHE A 37 4.02 -6.38 -8.39
CA PHE A 37 3.49 -7.71 -8.12
C PHE A 37 3.16 -7.87 -6.64
N SER A 38 1.99 -8.41 -6.31
CA SER A 38 1.57 -8.67 -4.92
C SER A 38 0.88 -10.02 -4.76
N PHE A 39 1.03 -10.59 -3.57
CA PHE A 39 0.28 -11.73 -3.07
C PHE A 39 -0.11 -11.45 -1.62
N ASN A 40 -1.21 -12.04 -1.15
CA ASN A 40 -1.80 -11.70 0.14
C ASN A 40 -2.59 -12.86 0.75
N ASP A 41 -3.03 -12.67 1.98
CA ASP A 41 -3.86 -13.58 2.77
C ASP A 41 -5.36 -13.32 2.63
N PHE A 42 -5.79 -12.48 1.68
CA PHE A 42 -7.21 -12.12 1.48
C PHE A 42 -8.15 -13.30 1.28
N PRO A 43 -7.77 -14.42 0.62
CA PRO A 43 -8.65 -15.59 0.53
C PRO A 43 -9.10 -16.10 1.91
N VAL A 44 -8.22 -16.11 2.91
CA VAL A 44 -8.53 -16.53 4.28
C VAL A 44 -9.38 -15.48 4.99
N MET A 45 -9.01 -14.20 4.88
CA MET A 45 -9.75 -13.09 5.51
C MET A 45 -11.20 -13.00 5.03
N ARG A 46 -11.43 -13.22 3.73
CA ARG A 46 -12.78 -13.24 3.14
C ARG A 46 -13.56 -14.47 3.59
N SER A 47 -12.95 -15.65 3.57
CA SER A 47 -13.62 -16.90 3.95
C SER A 47 -14.07 -16.93 5.41
N LEU A 48 -13.33 -16.26 6.30
CA LEU A 48 -13.66 -16.17 7.73
C LEU A 48 -14.52 -14.95 8.10
N GLY A 49 -14.88 -14.08 7.13
CA GLY A 49 -15.69 -12.89 7.39
C GLY A 49 -14.95 -11.74 8.08
N PHE A 50 -13.61 -11.78 8.10
CA PHE A 50 -12.75 -10.77 8.73
C PHE A 50 -12.31 -9.65 7.79
N HIS A 51 -12.54 -9.78 6.49
CA HIS A 51 -12.19 -8.75 5.53
C HIS A 51 -12.86 -7.40 5.86
N ARG A 52 -12.05 -6.36 5.98
CA ARG A 52 -12.43 -4.96 6.20
C ARG A 52 -11.55 -4.10 5.30
N GLU A 53 -12.09 -2.97 4.88
CA GLU A 53 -11.42 -1.95 4.08
C GLU A 53 -11.94 -0.59 4.54
N GLU A 54 -11.07 0.40 4.57
CA GLU A 54 -11.37 1.77 4.99
C GLU A 54 -10.53 2.73 4.15
N ASP A 55 -11.13 3.85 3.73
CA ASP A 55 -10.43 4.91 3.03
C ASP A 55 -9.81 5.89 4.03
N TYR A 56 -8.65 6.43 3.70
CA TYR A 56 -8.05 7.52 4.49
C TYR A 56 -8.79 8.82 4.20
N ALA A 57 -9.60 9.31 5.14
CA ALA A 57 -10.45 10.49 4.90
C ALA A 57 -9.70 11.83 5.01
N ASP A 58 -8.59 11.87 5.74
CA ASP A 58 -7.86 13.11 6.02
C ASP A 58 -6.91 13.48 4.87
N ASN A 59 -6.52 14.77 4.83
CA ASN A 59 -5.47 15.29 3.94
C ASN A 59 -5.66 14.89 2.45
N GLY A 60 -6.92 14.83 2.00
CA GLY A 60 -7.26 14.48 0.63
C GLY A 60 -6.93 13.03 0.24
N GLY A 61 -6.85 12.11 1.20
CA GLY A 61 -6.50 10.71 0.95
C GLY A 61 -5.02 10.37 1.12
N HIS A 62 -4.19 11.34 1.48
CA HIS A 62 -2.73 11.18 1.55
C HIS A 62 -2.21 11.22 2.98
N GLN A 63 -1.32 10.30 3.35
CA GLN A 63 -0.74 10.29 4.69
C GLN A 63 0.19 11.49 4.89
N PRO A 64 0.29 12.04 6.12
CA PRO A 64 1.28 13.06 6.42
C PRO A 64 2.70 12.48 6.34
N THR A 65 3.61 13.17 5.65
CA THR A 65 5.03 12.81 5.63
C THR A 65 5.70 13.27 6.92
N THR A 66 6.33 12.35 7.65
CA THR A 66 7.28 12.68 8.73
C THR A 66 8.65 13.04 8.19
#